data_AF-A0A2P6RN80-F1
#
_entry.id   AF-A0A2P6RN80-F1
#
_cell.length_a   1.000
_cell.length_b   1.000
_cell.length_c   1.000
_cell.angle_alpha   90.00
_cell.angle_beta   90.00
_cell.angle_gamma   90.00
#
_symmetry.space_group_name_H-M   'P 1'
#
loop_
_entity.id
_entity.type
_entity.pdbx_description
1 polymer ?
#
loop_
_entity_poly.entity_id
_entity_poly.type
_entity_poly.pdbx_seq_one_letter_code
_entity_poly.pdbx_strand_id
1 'polypeptide(L)'
;MAAVLAGGAVLGTVFSELYKGVQTLIRTSKHFKDLAKNIKLKLECLLPLIKQIEEQNMELGRSNQCTEKFKIEIVEGLELVQNCCKVGPLEISKQRNYIRELRELDGSLKNW
;
A
#
# COMPACT_ATOMS: atom_id res chain seq x y z
N MET A 1 10.97 -7.51 -19.11
CA MET A 1 10.61 -6.24 -19.78
C MET A 1 11.18 -5.11 -18.95
N ALA A 2 12.06 -4.30 -19.53
CA ALA A 2 12.59 -3.11 -18.90
C ALA A 2 11.47 -2.05 -18.78
N ALA A 3 11.08 -1.72 -17.57
CA ALA A 3 10.43 -0.46 -17.28
C ALA A 3 11.45 0.38 -16.53
N VAL A 4 12.26 1.13 -17.28
CA VAL A 4 12.89 2.34 -16.75
C VAL A 4 11.73 3.26 -16.40
N LEU A 5 11.28 3.15 -15.16
CA LEU A 5 10.32 4.06 -14.57
C LEU A 5 11.14 5.24 -14.08
N ALA A 6 11.09 6.33 -14.86
CA ALA A 6 11.47 7.65 -14.42
C ALA A 6 10.95 7.86 -12.98
N GLY A 7 11.79 8.37 -12.08
CA GLY A 7 11.64 8.31 -10.63
C GLY A 7 10.32 8.82 -10.01
N GLY A 8 9.38 9.38 -10.79
CA GLY A 8 8.01 9.69 -10.39
C GLY A 8 6.98 8.58 -10.65
N ALA A 9 7.01 7.92 -11.81
CA ALA A 9 5.93 7.03 -12.28
C ALA A 9 5.82 5.68 -11.53
N VAL A 10 6.83 5.31 -10.75
CA VAL A 10 6.81 4.07 -9.95
C VAL A 10 5.76 4.17 -8.84
N LEU A 11 5.65 5.33 -8.19
CA LEU A 11 4.86 5.46 -6.97
C LEU A 11 3.36 5.32 -7.25
N GLY A 12 2.84 6.03 -8.26
CA GLY A 12 1.45 5.92 -8.69
C GLY A 12 1.06 4.50 -9.14
N THR A 13 2.01 3.79 -9.76
CA THR A 13 1.80 2.39 -10.20
C THR A 13 1.69 1.44 -9.02
N VAL A 14 2.67 1.41 -8.13
CA VAL A 14 2.67 0.51 -6.95
C VAL A 14 1.50 0.84 -6.03
N PHE A 15 1.17 2.12 -5.87
CA PHE A 15 0.01 2.54 -5.10
C PHE A 15 -1.31 2.01 -5.69
N SER A 16 -1.45 2.08 -7.02
CA SER A 16 -2.62 1.53 -7.71
C SER A 16 -2.74 0.02 -7.55
N GLU A 17 -1.61 -0.71 -7.54
CA GLU A 17 -1.58 -2.14 -7.25
C GLU A 17 -1.98 -2.43 -5.80
N LEU A 18 -1.47 -1.67 -4.83
CA LEU A 18 -1.84 -1.80 -3.42
C LEU A 18 -3.35 -1.59 -3.24
N TYR A 19 -3.89 -0.53 -3.83
CA TYR A 19 -5.32 -0.23 -3.77
C TYR A 19 -6.18 -1.38 -4.31
N LYS A 20 -5.81 -1.95 -5.47
CA LYS A 20 -6.48 -3.13 -6.04
C LYS A 20 -6.34 -4.37 -5.15
N GLY A 21 -5.16 -4.59 -4.58
CA GLY A 21 -4.91 -5.67 -3.62
C GLY A 21 -5.82 -5.56 -2.41
N VAL A 22 -5.94 -4.36 -1.83
CA VAL A 22 -6.80 -4.10 -0.66
C VAL A 22 -8.27 -4.32 -1.01
N GLN A 23 -8.73 -3.87 -2.19
CA GLN A 23 -10.10 -4.17 -2.65
C GLN A 23 -10.36 -5.67 -2.80
N THR A 24 -9.38 -6.40 -3.32
CA THR A 24 -9.47 -7.86 -3.45
C THR A 24 -9.54 -8.50 -2.06
N LEU A 25 -8.70 -8.07 -1.12
CA LEU A 25 -8.71 -8.55 0.25
C LEU A 25 -10.06 -8.33 0.95
N ILE A 26 -10.69 -7.17 0.75
CA ILE A 26 -12.04 -6.85 1.26
C ILE A 26 -13.11 -7.80 0.71
N ARG A 27 -12.99 -8.20 -0.56
CA ARG A 27 -13.94 -9.10 -1.24
C ARG A 27 -13.74 -10.56 -0.84
N THR A 28 -12.48 -10.97 -0.74
CA THR A 28 -12.11 -12.39 -0.57
C THR A 28 -12.08 -12.81 0.90
N SER A 29 -11.69 -11.93 1.84
CA SER A 29 -11.54 -12.29 3.25
C SER A 29 -12.42 -11.49 4.18
N LYS A 30 -13.35 -12.17 4.86
CA LYS A 30 -14.16 -11.58 5.94
C LYS A 30 -13.32 -11.21 7.16
N HIS A 31 -12.25 -11.96 7.46
CA HIS A 31 -11.39 -11.74 8.63
C HIS A 31 -10.56 -10.46 8.51
N PHE A 32 -10.11 -10.15 7.29
CA PHE A 32 -9.35 -8.93 7.03
C PHE A 32 -10.23 -7.76 6.60
N LYS A 33 -11.53 -7.98 6.35
CA LYS A 33 -12.42 -7.01 5.71
C LYS A 33 -12.46 -5.66 6.40
N ASP A 34 -12.64 -5.64 7.72
CA ASP A 34 -12.80 -4.39 8.47
C ASP A 34 -11.51 -3.57 8.45
N LEU A 35 -10.38 -4.25 8.66
CA LEU A 35 -9.08 -3.62 8.68
C LEU A 35 -8.62 -3.20 7.27
N ALA A 36 -8.91 -4.01 6.25
CA ALA A 36 -8.66 -3.66 4.85
C ALA A 36 -9.52 -2.48 4.38
N LYS A 37 -10.75 -2.32 4.87
CA LYS A 37 -11.55 -1.11 4.62
C LYS A 37 -10.90 0.13 5.22
N ASN A 38 -10.34 0.02 6.42
CA ASN A 38 -9.66 1.15 7.05
C ASN A 38 -8.43 1.58 6.24
N ILE A 39 -7.62 0.60 5.80
CA ILE A 39 -6.48 0.85 4.91
C ILE A 39 -6.94 1.46 3.59
N LYS A 40 -8.05 0.97 3.00
CA LYS A 40 -8.62 1.55 1.76
C LYS A 40 -8.93 3.04 1.94
N LEU A 41 -9.61 3.42 3.02
CA LEU A 41 -9.95 4.83 3.28
C LEU A 41 -8.70 5.69 3.40
N LYS A 42 -7.65 5.17 4.07
CA LYS A 42 -6.37 5.88 4.17
C LYS A 42 -5.68 6.06 2.84
N LEU A 43 -5.66 5.02 2.00
CA LEU A 43 -5.15 5.14 0.64
C LEU A 43 -5.94 6.21 -0.12
N GLU A 44 -7.27 6.27 -0.01
CA GLU A 44 -8.07 7.32 -0.65
C GLU A 44 -7.69 8.73 -0.18
N CYS A 45 -7.34 8.91 1.10
CA CYS A 45 -6.79 10.17 1.63
C CYS A 45 -5.37 10.48 1.13
N LEU A 46 -4.54 9.47 0.88
CA LEU A 46 -3.15 9.61 0.40
C LEU A 46 -3.07 9.81 -1.12
N LEU A 47 -4.12 9.46 -1.86
CA LEU A 47 -4.21 9.63 -3.31
C LEU A 47 -3.92 11.06 -3.81
N PRO A 48 -4.49 12.14 -3.21
CA PRO A 48 -4.12 13.51 -3.58
C PRO A 48 -2.65 13.82 -3.25
N LEU A 49 -2.11 13.29 -2.15
CA LEU A 49 -0.73 13.52 -1.73
C LEU A 49 0.26 12.88 -2.73
N ILE A 50 -0.04 11.70 -3.24
CA ILE A 50 0.75 11.04 -4.29
C ILE A 50 0.77 11.84 -5.58
N LYS A 51 -0.39 12.38 -5.99
CA LYS A 51 -0.46 13.24 -7.17
C LYS A 51 0.41 14.49 -7.00
N GLN A 52 0.37 15.11 -5.82
CA GLN A 52 1.24 16.25 -5.52
C GLN A 52 2.72 15.86 -5.55
N ILE A 53 3.10 14.69 -5.05
CA ILE A 53 4.48 14.20 -5.12
C ILE A 53 4.91 13.95 -6.56
N GLU A 54 4.07 13.33 -7.39
CA GLU A 54 4.38 13.07 -8.80
C GLU A 54 4.54 14.37 -9.59
N GLU A 55 3.66 15.35 -9.36
CA GLU A 55 3.71 16.68 -9.97
C GLU A 55 4.98 17.45 -9.55
N GLN A 56 5.26 17.51 -8.24
CA GLN A 56 6.45 18.16 -7.70
C GLN A 56 7.76 17.49 -8.13
N ASN A 57 7.81 16.16 -8.19
CA ASN A 57 9.01 15.44 -8.64
C ASN A 57 9.28 15.66 -10.14
N MET A 58 8.22 15.83 -10.95
CA MET A 58 8.34 16.14 -12.38
C MET A 58 8.87 17.56 -12.59
N GLU A 59 8.45 18.52 -11.77
CA GLU A 59 8.90 19.92 -11.85
C GLU A 59 10.30 20.15 -11.27
N LEU A 60 10.64 19.47 -10.16
CA LEU A 60 11.89 19.74 -9.42
C LEU A 60 13.03 18.76 -9.69
N GLY A 61 12.78 17.65 -10.41
CA GLY A 61 13.78 16.63 -10.72
C GLY A 61 14.47 16.00 -9.49
N ARG A 62 13.94 16.22 -8.30
CA ARG A 62 14.50 15.78 -7.01
C ARG A 62 13.55 14.82 -6.32
N SER A 63 13.95 13.55 -6.25
CA SER A 63 13.35 12.60 -5.30
C SER A 63 13.67 13.09 -3.89
N ASN A 64 12.66 13.49 -3.13
CA ASN A 64 12.83 13.87 -1.74
C ASN A 64 12.91 12.59 -0.85
N GLN A 65 13.67 12.64 0.24
CA GLN A 65 13.88 11.49 1.15
C GLN A 65 12.57 11.02 1.81
N CYS A 66 11.57 11.89 1.92
CA CYS A 66 10.24 11.54 2.39
C CYS A 66 9.51 10.64 1.37
N THR A 67 9.59 10.94 0.08
CA THR A 67 9.00 10.17 -1.01
C THR A 67 9.60 8.78 -1.11
N GLU A 68 10.89 8.61 -0.82
CA GLU A 68 11.52 7.29 -0.77
C GLU A 68 11.00 6.44 0.40
N LYS A 69 10.87 7.02 1.61
CA LYS A 69 10.27 6.31 2.75
C LYS A 69 8.82 5.92 2.47
N PHE A 70 8.04 6.85 1.96
CA PHE A 70 6.66 6.60 1.58
C PHE A 70 6.55 5.50 0.51
N LYS A 71 7.44 5.50 -0.50
CA LYS A 71 7.49 4.45 -1.52
C LYS A 71 7.78 3.08 -0.92
N ILE A 72 8.73 2.99 0.02
CA ILE A 72 9.06 1.73 0.71
C ILE A 72 7.82 1.22 1.46
N GLU A 73 7.14 2.08 2.21
CA GLU A 73 5.92 1.70 2.95
C GLU A 73 4.80 1.20 2.04
N ILE A 74 4.61 1.82 0.86
CA ILE A 74 3.60 1.37 -0.13
C ILE A 74 3.98 0.00 -0.74
N VAL A 75 5.27 -0.24 -0.99
CA VAL A 75 5.76 -1.54 -1.49
C VAL A 75 5.60 -2.65 -0.44
N GLU A 76 6.01 -2.39 0.80
CA GLU A 76 5.84 -3.32 1.91
C GLU A 76 4.36 -3.63 2.15
N GLY A 77 3.50 -2.61 2.10
CA GLY A 77 2.06 -2.79 2.20
C GLY A 77 1.47 -3.66 1.09
N LEU A 78 1.98 -3.54 -0.15
CA LEU A 78 1.54 -4.35 -1.28
C LEU A 78 1.89 -5.82 -1.08
N GLU A 79 3.14 -6.10 -0.70
CA GLU A 79 3.60 -7.47 -0.43
C GLU A 79 2.78 -8.12 0.69
N LEU A 80 2.52 -7.35 1.76
CA LEU A 80 1.70 -7.80 2.88
C LEU A 80 0.28 -8.18 2.43
N VAL A 81 -0.38 -7.33 1.65
CA VAL A 81 -1.75 -7.56 1.16
C VAL A 81 -1.80 -8.77 0.21
N GLN A 82 -0.79 -8.95 -0.64
CA GLN A 82 -0.67 -10.12 -1.50
C GLN A 82 -0.49 -11.41 -0.67
N ASN A 83 0.33 -11.36 0.38
CA ASN A 83 0.51 -12.49 1.29
C ASN A 83 -0.79 -12.82 2.03
N CYS A 84 -1.54 -11.81 2.49
CA CYS A 84 -2.86 -12.01 3.11
C CYS A 84 -3.86 -12.71 2.17
N CYS A 85 -3.82 -12.40 0.87
CA CYS A 85 -4.67 -13.06 -0.13
C CYS A 85 -4.34 -14.55 -0.33
N LYS A 86 -3.11 -14.98 -0.04
CA LYS A 86 -2.66 -16.38 -0.17
C LYS A 86 -2.99 -17.22 1.07
N VAL A 87 -3.40 -16.59 2.17
CA VAL A 87 -3.68 -17.29 3.43
C VAL A 87 -4.98 -18.08 3.32
N GLY A 88 -4.88 -19.40 3.51
CA GLY A 88 -6.04 -20.27 3.56
C GLY A 88 -6.92 -20.00 4.79
N PRO A 89 -8.22 -20.31 4.73
CA PRO A 89 -9.16 -20.08 5.84
C PRO A 89 -8.83 -20.87 7.11
N LEU A 90 -8.04 -21.95 7.00
CA LEU A 90 -7.63 -22.80 8.12
C LEU A 90 -6.32 -22.35 8.78
N GLU A 91 -5.60 -21.38 8.21
CA GLU A 91 -4.30 -20.93 8.70
C GLU A 91 -4.41 -19.81 9.76
N ILE A 92 -5.13 -20.10 10.85
CA ILE A 92 -5.49 -19.12 11.91
C ILE A 92 -4.27 -18.44 12.53
N SER A 93 -3.16 -19.17 12.72
CA SER A 93 -1.91 -18.61 13.27
C SER A 93 -1.30 -17.57 12.33
N LYS A 94 -1.29 -17.84 11.03
CA LYS A 94 -0.82 -16.88 10.02
C LYS A 94 -1.78 -15.70 9.92
N GLN A 95 -3.08 -15.94 9.96
CA GLN A 95 -4.09 -14.86 9.97
C GLN A 95 -3.86 -13.89 11.12
N ARG A 96 -3.59 -14.38 12.35
CA ARG A 96 -3.30 -13.52 13.49
C ARG A 96 -2.04 -12.68 13.30
N ASN A 97 -0.98 -13.25 12.71
CA ASN A 97 0.23 -12.51 12.39
C ASN A 97 -0.07 -11.39 11.39
N TYR A 98 -0.74 -11.72 10.29
CA TYR A 98 -1.08 -10.75 9.25
C TYR A 98 -2.06 -9.67 9.71
N ILE A 99 -2.98 -9.96 10.64
CA ILE A 99 -3.81 -8.93 11.27
C ILE A 99 -2.94 -7.92 12.04
N ARG A 100 -1.89 -8.40 12.72
CA ARG A 100 -0.95 -7.53 13.44
C ARG A 100 -0.17 -6.68 12.44
N GLU A 101 0.41 -7.29 11.43
CA GLU A 101 1.21 -6.58 10.42
C GLU A 101 0.37 -5.57 9.63
N LEU A 102 -0.88 -5.91 9.27
CA LEU A 102 -1.77 -4.96 8.61
C LEU A 102 -2.15 -3.79 9.54
N ARG A 103 -2.22 -4.01 10.86
CA ARG A 103 -2.43 -2.94 11.84
C ARG A 103 -1.19 -2.05 11.96
N GLU A 104 0.00 -2.63 11.90
CA GLU A 104 1.25 -1.88 11.88
C GLU A 104 1.32 -1.01 10.62
N LEU A 105 0.99 -1.56 9.44
CA LEU A 105 0.87 -0.81 8.19
C LEU A 105 -0.17 0.32 8.29
N ASP A 106 -1.35 0.03 8.83
CA ASP A 106 -2.39 1.04 9.07
C ASP A 106 -1.85 2.18 9.98
N GLY A 107 -1.06 1.85 10.99
CA GLY A 107 -0.39 2.80 11.87
C GLY A 107 0.64 3.66 11.15
N SER A 108 1.52 3.06 10.34
CA SER A 108 2.56 3.79 9.60
C SER A 108 1.96 4.76 8.58
N LEU A 109 0.92 4.34 7.86
CA LEU A 109 0.15 5.20 6.95
C LEU A 109 -0.58 6.36 7.66
N LYS A 110 -0.78 6.29 8.99
CA LYS A 110 -1.37 7.39 9.78
C LYS A 110 -0.38 8.52 10.08
N ASN A 111 0.92 8.24 10.00
CA ASN A 111 1.98 9.22 10.31
C ASN A 111 2.41 10.06 9.10
N TRP A 112 1.69 9.96 7.98
CA TRP A 112 1.82 10.78 6.78
C TRP A 112 0.63 11.74 6.65
#